data_AF-A0A815CI88-F1
#
_entry.id   AF-A0A815CI88-F1
#
_cell.length_a   1.000
_cell.length_b   1.000
_cell.length_c   1.000
_cell.angle_alpha   90.00
_cell.angle_beta   90.00
_cell.angle_gamma   90.00
#
_symmetry.space_group_name_H-M   'P 1'
#
loop_
_entity.id
_entity.type
_entity.pdbx_description
1 polymer ?
#
loop_
_entity_poly.entity_id
_entity_poly.type
_entity_poly.pdbx_seq_one_letter_code
_entity_poly.pdbx_strand_id
1 'polypeptide(L)'
;MKKTSPINIHLSSLLTISSKTYDKFWCATEEGHHQLSCPDETALLTEVTIRKVYRRTQMCAPDVHSDYLIHCQELIDGSLCEGNKTCSIEVSSRNYVQCEDKAYAPTYFFVKYTCTQSKYERKINNTKVVFLF
;
A
#
# COMPACT_ATOMS: atom_id res chain seq x y z
N MET A 1 47.91 13.14 39.30
CA MET A 1 47.05 12.09 38.69
C MET A 1 45.74 12.74 38.24
N LYS A 2 45.51 12.86 36.92
CA LYS A 2 44.28 13.45 36.36
C LYS A 2 43.14 12.42 36.45
N LYS A 3 42.07 12.74 37.20
CA LYS A 3 40.82 11.98 37.23
C LYS A 3 40.06 12.20 35.92
N THR A 4 39.99 11.19 35.07
CA THR A 4 39.02 11.14 33.96
C THR A 4 37.68 10.65 34.53
N SER A 5 36.68 11.53 34.57
CA SER A 5 35.31 11.16 34.89
C SER A 5 34.71 10.26 33.80
N PRO A 6 33.87 9.28 34.15
CA PRO A 6 33.18 8.44 33.15
C PRO A 6 32.15 9.28 32.38
N ILE A 7 32.17 9.16 31.06
CA ILE A 7 31.13 9.70 30.18
C ILE A 7 29.87 8.88 30.45
N ASN A 8 28.91 9.49 31.14
CA ASN A 8 27.59 8.91 31.36
C ASN A 8 26.79 8.99 30.05
N ILE A 9 26.80 7.93 29.25
CA ILE A 9 26.00 7.86 28.02
C ILE A 9 24.59 7.41 28.41
N HIS A 10 23.68 8.37 28.56
CA HIS A 10 22.26 8.09 28.72
C HIS A 10 21.68 7.73 27.33
N LEU A 11 21.53 6.44 27.04
CA LEU A 11 20.91 5.96 25.80
C LEU A 11 19.38 5.89 25.98
N SER A 12 18.66 6.83 25.37
CA SER A 12 17.23 6.69 25.08
C SER A 12 17.05 6.74 23.56
N SER A 13 16.77 5.60 22.94
CA SER A 13 16.49 5.50 21.51
C SER A 13 14.98 5.33 21.28
N LEU A 14 14.41 6.07 20.33
CA LEU A 14 13.03 5.90 19.89
C LEU A 14 12.99 5.31 18.48
N LEU A 15 12.18 4.27 18.31
CA LEU A 15 11.71 3.81 17.01
C LEU A 15 10.38 4.50 16.73
N THR A 16 10.32 5.28 15.66
CA THR A 16 9.08 5.93 15.23
C THR A 16 8.61 5.25 13.96
N ILE A 17 7.43 4.64 14.03
CA ILE A 17 6.76 4.03 12.88
C ILE A 17 5.68 5.00 12.42
N SER A 18 5.76 5.44 11.16
CA SER A 18 4.72 6.23 10.52
C SER A 18 4.11 5.40 9.41
N SER A 19 2.80 5.23 9.42
CA SER A 19 2.07 4.46 8.42
C SER A 19 0.95 5.29 7.81
N LYS A 20 0.77 5.22 6.50
CA LYS A 20 -0.37 5.83 5.81
C LYS A 20 -0.97 4.86 4.80
N THR A 21 -2.29 4.74 4.81
CA THR A 21 -3.02 3.86 3.91
C THR A 21 -3.55 4.65 2.72
N TYR A 22 -3.54 4.00 1.57
CA TYR A 22 -3.95 4.54 0.28
C TYR A 22 -4.94 3.60 -0.39
N ASP A 23 -5.92 4.19 -1.04
CA ASP A 23 -6.88 3.50 -1.87
C ASP A 23 -6.64 3.91 -3.34
N LYS A 24 -6.55 2.92 -4.22
CA LYS A 24 -6.49 3.09 -5.68
C LYS A 24 -7.60 2.30 -6.35
N PHE A 25 -7.99 2.81 -7.50
CA PHE A 25 -9.07 2.25 -8.30
C PHE A 25 -8.62 2.19 -9.75
N TRP A 26 -8.82 1.03 -10.38
CA TRP A 26 -8.59 0.84 -11.80
C TRP A 26 -9.81 0.17 -12.41
N CYS A 27 -10.33 0.72 -13.49
CA CYS A 27 -11.42 0.11 -14.21
C CYS A 27 -10.91 -1.15 -14.92
N ALA A 28 -11.72 -2.20 -15.00
CA ALA A 28 -11.29 -3.43 -15.67
C ALA A 28 -11.09 -3.27 -17.19
N THR A 29 -11.58 -2.18 -17.77
CA THR A 29 -11.26 -1.77 -19.15
C THR A 29 -9.84 -1.24 -19.29
N GLU A 30 -9.19 -0.86 -18.20
CA GLU A 30 -7.79 -0.43 -18.15
C GLU A 30 -6.89 -1.66 -17.95
N GLU A 31 -6.98 -2.64 -18.85
CA GLU A 31 -6.09 -3.81 -18.80
C GLU A 31 -4.63 -3.38 -18.99
N GLY A 32 -3.71 -4.06 -18.28
CA GLY A 32 -2.27 -3.83 -18.36
C GLY A 32 -1.58 -3.73 -17.01
N HIS A 33 -0.35 -3.24 -17.01
CA HIS A 33 0.45 -3.07 -15.80
C HIS A 33 0.16 -1.73 -15.11
N HIS A 34 -0.21 -1.81 -13.84
CA HIS A 34 -0.45 -0.66 -12.98
C HIS A 34 0.59 -0.59 -11.85
N GLN A 35 0.99 0.62 -11.50
CA GLN A 35 2.04 0.83 -10.51
C GLN A 35 1.48 1.31 -9.16
N LEU A 36 1.91 0.62 -8.10
CA LEU A 36 1.85 1.10 -6.73
C LEU A 36 3.18 1.73 -6.36
N SER A 37 3.12 2.83 -5.62
CA SER A 37 4.30 3.51 -5.09
C SER A 37 3.94 4.20 -3.79
N CYS A 38 4.86 4.15 -2.84
CA CYS A 38 4.83 5.06 -1.71
C CYS A 38 5.33 6.44 -2.13
N PRO A 39 4.64 7.54 -1.73
CA PRO A 39 5.08 8.89 -2.07
C PRO A 39 6.30 9.32 -1.24
N ASP A 40 6.43 8.83 -0.01
CA ASP A 40 7.62 9.04 0.81
C ASP A 40 8.76 8.14 0.34
N GLU A 41 9.94 8.71 0.12
CA GLU A 41 11.04 8.00 -0.54
C GLU A 41 11.59 6.79 0.21
N THR A 42 11.31 6.72 1.52
CA THR A 42 11.80 5.70 2.46
C THR A 42 10.67 4.89 3.08
N ALA A 43 9.44 5.06 2.59
CA ALA A 43 8.34 4.19 2.99
C ALA A 43 8.24 3.01 2.03
N LEU A 44 7.94 1.83 2.58
CA LEU A 44 7.77 0.59 1.83
C LEU A 44 6.30 0.18 1.83
N LEU A 45 5.89 -0.50 0.77
CA LEU A 45 4.57 -1.09 0.64
C LEU A 45 4.42 -2.21 1.68
N THR A 46 3.29 -2.20 2.37
CA THR A 46 2.88 -3.15 3.41
C THR A 46 1.36 -3.32 3.34
N GLU A 47 0.84 -4.48 3.75
CA GLU A 47 -0.60 -4.74 3.81
C GLU A 47 -1.32 -4.52 2.47
N VAL A 48 -0.70 -4.95 1.37
CA VAL A 48 -1.24 -4.73 0.03
C VAL A 48 -2.41 -5.69 -0.20
N THR A 49 -3.60 -5.13 -0.30
CA THR A 49 -4.84 -5.86 -0.57
C THR A 49 -5.41 -5.40 -1.90
N ILE A 50 -5.56 -6.31 -2.85
CA ILE A 50 -6.15 -6.01 -4.15
C ILE A 50 -7.41 -6.84 -4.29
N ARG A 51 -8.55 -6.18 -4.53
CA ARG A 51 -9.86 -6.82 -4.65
C ARG A 51 -10.47 -6.45 -5.99
N LYS A 52 -10.93 -7.45 -6.74
CA LYS A 52 -11.84 -7.21 -7.85
C LYS A 52 -13.24 -7.02 -7.31
N VAL A 53 -13.88 -5.90 -7.65
CA VAL A 53 -15.23 -5.58 -7.20
C VAL A 53 -16.17 -5.52 -8.40
N TYR A 54 -17.23 -6.31 -8.32
CA TYR A 54 -18.30 -6.36 -9.31
C TYR A 54 -19.41 -5.38 -8.91
N ARG A 55 -19.11 -4.10 -9.02
CA ARG A 55 -20.08 -3.05 -8.73
C ARG A 55 -20.17 -2.13 -9.93
N ARG A 56 -21.40 -1.93 -10.39
CA ARG A 56 -21.74 -0.92 -11.38
C ARG A 56 -21.60 0.44 -10.71
N THR A 57 -20.49 1.14 -10.98
CA THR A 57 -20.22 2.49 -10.45
C THR A 57 -20.17 3.48 -11.59
N GLN A 58 -20.59 4.72 -11.32
CA GLN A 58 -20.39 5.85 -12.24
C GLN A 58 -18.91 6.08 -12.59
N MET A 59 -17.98 5.57 -11.77
CA MET A 59 -16.55 5.75 -11.97
C MET A 59 -16.00 4.99 -13.18
N CYS A 60 -16.54 3.79 -13.45
CA CYS A 60 -16.14 2.97 -14.60
C CYS A 60 -17.25 2.84 -15.67
N ALA A 61 -18.45 3.40 -15.41
CA ALA A 61 -19.51 3.56 -16.39
C ALA A 61 -20.37 4.80 -16.05
N PRO A 62 -19.98 5.99 -16.56
CA PRO A 62 -20.64 7.25 -16.21
C PRO A 62 -22.10 7.34 -16.65
N ASP A 63 -22.52 6.56 -17.65
CA ASP A 63 -23.88 6.58 -18.21
C ASP A 63 -24.91 5.77 -17.40
N VAL A 64 -24.56 5.29 -16.21
CA VAL A 64 -25.38 4.34 -15.46
C VAL A 64 -25.95 4.97 -14.18
N HIS A 65 -27.28 5.05 -14.11
CA HIS A 65 -28.02 5.71 -13.03
C HIS A 65 -28.38 4.83 -11.82
N SER A 66 -27.87 3.60 -11.71
CA SER A 66 -28.16 2.73 -10.56
C SER A 66 -26.96 1.91 -10.11
N ASP A 67 -26.60 2.10 -8.84
CA ASP A 67 -25.61 1.31 -8.12
C ASP A 67 -26.26 0.02 -7.62
N TYR A 68 -26.05 -1.09 -8.33
CA TYR A 68 -26.29 -2.43 -7.77
C TYR A 68 -24.95 -3.03 -7.38
N LEU A 69 -24.88 -3.52 -6.15
CA LEU A 69 -23.62 -3.93 -5.53
C LEU A 69 -23.60 -5.45 -5.42
N ILE A 70 -22.80 -6.09 -6.28
CA ILE A 70 -22.52 -7.53 -6.21
C ILE A 70 -21.13 -7.68 -5.59
N HIS A 71 -21.10 -8.13 -4.34
CA HIS A 71 -19.84 -8.42 -3.65
C HIS A 71 -19.29 -9.78 -4.09
N CYS A 72 -18.62 -9.80 -5.23
CA CYS A 72 -17.59 -10.82 -5.42
C CYS A 72 -16.29 -10.30 -4.81
N GLN A 73 -15.58 -11.15 -4.08
CA GLN A 73 -14.27 -10.81 -3.56
C GLN A 73 -13.29 -11.88 -4.02
N GLU A 74 -12.50 -11.55 -5.03
CA GLU A 74 -11.27 -12.29 -5.33
C GLU A 74 -10.08 -11.40 -4.92
N LEU A 75 -9.18 -11.98 -4.14
CA LEU A 75 -7.96 -11.34 -3.66
C LEU A 75 -6.84 -11.71 -4.64
N ILE A 76 -6.28 -10.73 -5.34
CA ILE A 76 -4.93 -10.91 -5.89
C ILE A 76 -3.98 -10.87 -4.70
N ASP A 77 -3.09 -11.85 -4.63
CA ASP A 77 -2.08 -11.88 -3.59
C ASP A 77 -1.13 -10.68 -3.74
N GLY A 78 -1.31 -9.70 -2.86
CA GLY A 78 -0.48 -8.50 -2.80
C GLY A 78 0.86 -8.73 -2.11
N SER A 79 1.14 -9.94 -1.60
CA SER A 79 2.40 -10.28 -0.91
C SER A 79 3.64 -9.96 -1.75
N LEU A 80 3.55 -10.11 -3.08
CA LEU A 80 4.63 -9.79 -4.01
C LEU A 80 5.05 -8.31 -4.00
N CYS A 81 4.15 -7.43 -3.56
CA CYS A 81 4.43 -6.01 -3.45
C CYS A 81 5.00 -5.60 -2.10
N GLU A 82 4.87 -6.43 -1.06
CA GLU A 82 5.31 -6.06 0.29
C GLU A 82 6.83 -5.95 0.39
N GLY A 83 7.30 -4.95 1.14
CA GLY A 83 8.72 -4.64 1.29
C GLY A 83 9.33 -3.89 0.10
N ASN A 84 8.59 -3.68 -0.98
CA ASN A 84 9.06 -2.88 -2.12
C ASN A 84 8.62 -1.42 -2.00
N LYS A 85 9.42 -0.49 -2.55
CA LYS A 85 9.01 0.92 -2.68
C LYS A 85 7.96 1.10 -3.78
N THR A 86 8.14 0.37 -4.88
CA THR A 86 7.24 0.35 -6.02
C THR A 86 6.92 -1.10 -6.39
N CYS A 87 5.70 -1.33 -6.87
CA CYS A 87 5.26 -2.64 -7.33
C CYS A 87 4.43 -2.48 -8.60
N SER A 88 4.63 -3.39 -9.56
CA SER A 88 3.80 -3.46 -10.77
C SER A 88 2.84 -4.63 -10.64
N ILE A 89 1.56 -4.36 -10.86
CA ILE A 89 0.48 -5.35 -10.81
C ILE A 89 -0.12 -5.44 -12.20
N GLU A 90 -0.23 -6.65 -12.74
CA GLU A 90 -0.94 -6.88 -13.99
C GLU A 90 -2.44 -7.01 -13.73
N VAL A 91 -3.21 -6.09 -14.30
CA VAL A 91 -4.66 -6.11 -14.34
C VAL A 91 -5.07 -6.72 -15.68
N SER A 92 -5.54 -7.97 -15.69
CA SER A 92 -6.03 -8.63 -16.90
C SER A 92 -7.28 -9.43 -16.60
N SER A 93 -8.31 -9.36 -17.45
CA SER A 93 -9.51 -10.21 -17.32
C SER A 93 -9.23 -11.72 -17.21
N ARG A 94 -8.05 -12.18 -17.65
CA ARG A 94 -7.64 -13.60 -17.65
C ARG A 94 -7.10 -14.11 -16.31
N ASN A 95 -6.59 -13.21 -15.46
CA ASN A 95 -5.94 -13.60 -14.21
C ASN A 95 -6.95 -13.91 -13.08
N TYR A 96 -8.25 -14.03 -13.38
CA TYR A 96 -9.33 -13.94 -12.38
C TYR A 96 -10.44 -14.97 -12.59
N VAL A 97 -10.89 -15.55 -11.48
CA VAL A 97 -12.03 -16.46 -11.42
C VAL A 97 -13.31 -15.69 -11.75
N GLN A 98 -14.04 -16.21 -12.72
CA GLN A 98 -15.30 -15.65 -13.17
C GLN A 98 -16.34 -15.82 -12.05
N CYS A 99 -16.91 -14.72 -11.55
CA CYS A 99 -18.09 -14.80 -10.70
C CYS A 99 -19.21 -15.52 -11.43
N GLU A 100 -19.83 -16.49 -10.77
CA GLU A 100 -21.09 -17.05 -11.24
C GLU A 100 -22.13 -15.91 -11.28
N ASP A 101 -22.71 -15.74 -12.47
CA ASP A 101 -23.95 -15.03 -12.73
C ASP A 101 -23.95 -13.48 -12.67
N LYS A 102 -23.68 -12.88 -13.85
CA LYS A 102 -24.62 -12.11 -14.67
C LYS A 102 -23.88 -11.01 -15.43
N ALA A 103 -24.02 -11.11 -16.74
CA ALA A 103 -23.42 -10.22 -17.72
C ALA A 103 -23.73 -8.72 -17.43
N TYR A 104 -22.78 -7.85 -17.79
CA TYR A 104 -22.94 -6.40 -17.96
C TYR A 104 -22.85 -5.47 -16.74
N ALA A 105 -22.21 -5.87 -15.63
CA ALA A 105 -21.71 -4.89 -14.66
C ALA A 105 -20.26 -4.50 -15.01
N PRO A 106 -19.92 -3.21 -15.18
CA PRO A 106 -18.54 -2.78 -15.28
C PRO A 106 -17.82 -3.18 -13.99
N THR A 107 -16.65 -3.79 -14.12
CA THR A 107 -15.85 -4.25 -12.98
C THR A 107 -14.72 -3.27 -12.72
N TYR A 108 -14.30 -3.16 -11.46
CA TYR A 108 -13.11 -2.39 -11.10
C TYR A 108 -12.26 -3.15 -10.10
N PHE A 109 -10.99 -2.77 -10.05
CA PHE A 109 -10.02 -3.23 -9.08
C PHE A 109 -9.92 -2.17 -8.00
N PHE A 110 -10.17 -2.58 -6.77
CA PHE A 110 -9.94 -1.78 -5.58
C PHE A 110 -8.64 -2.24 -4.94
N VAL A 111 -7.67 -1.34 -4.85
CA VAL A 111 -6.36 -1.64 -4.26
C VAL A 111 -6.20 -0.80 -3.02
N LYS A 112 -6.03 -1.45 -1.88
CA LYS A 112 -5.72 -0.83 -0.60
C LYS A 112 -4.30 -1.21 -0.23
N TYR A 113 -3.44 -0.25 0.04
CA TYR A 113 -2.06 -0.50 0.45
C TYR A 113 -1.61 0.48 1.52
N THR A 114 -0.76 0.02 2.43
CA THR A 114 -0.17 0.85 3.48
C THR A 114 1.30 1.12 3.16
N CYS A 115 1.70 2.37 3.26
CA CYS A 115 3.11 2.77 3.21
C CYS A 115 3.62 2.96 4.62
N THR A 116 4.59 2.14 5.02
CA THR A 116 5.17 2.17 6.37
C THR A 116 6.61 2.66 6.30
N GLN A 117 6.92 3.67 7.09
CA GLN A 117 8.26 4.21 7.27
C GLN A 117 8.75 3.87 8.67
N SER A 118 9.90 3.21 8.75
CA SER A 118 10.57 2.90 10.02
C SER A 118 11.74 3.85 10.21
N LYS A 119 11.67 4.72 11.23
CA LYS A 119 12.77 5.61 11.60
C LYS A 119 13.34 5.18 12.95
N TYR A 120 14.67 5.12 13.02
CA TYR A 120 15.36 4.96 14.28
C TYR A 120 16.16 6.21 14.60
N GLU A 121 15.91 6.79 15.76
CA GLU A 121 16.58 7.99 16.21
C GLU A 121 17.49 7.68 17.40
N ARG A 122 18.77 8.03 17.27
CA ARG A 122 19.76 7.89 18.34
C ARG A 122 20.39 9.25 18.65
N LYS A 123 20.46 9.60 19.93
CA LYS A 123 21.18 10.80 20.39
C LYS A 123 22.62 10.42 20.76
N ILE A 124 23.61 11.04 20.14
CA ILE A 124 25.04 10.83 20.43
C ILE A 124 25.63 12.21 20.73
N ASN A 125 26.12 12.43 21.96
CA ASN A 125 26.77 13.68 22.37
C ASN A 125 25.95 14.96 22.02
N ASN A 126 24.65 14.97 22.33
CA ASN A 126 23.68 16.01 21.97
C ASN A 126 23.37 16.20 20.47
N THR A 127 24.01 15.44 19.58
CA THR A 127 23.61 15.35 18.17
C THR A 127 22.54 14.28 17.99
N LYS A 128 21.46 14.64 17.30
CA LYS A 128 20.41 13.69 16.87
C LYS A 128 20.85 13.03 15.57
N VAL A 129 20.97 11.71 15.56
CA VAL A 129 21.26 10.90 14.37
C VAL A 129 19.99 10.12 14.02
N VAL A 130 19.55 10.22 12.77
CA VAL A 130 18.34 9.55 12.26
C VAL A 130 18.75 8.52 11.23
N PHE A 131 18.30 7.29 11.43
CA PHE A 131 18.46 6.17 10.52
C PHE A 131 17.10 5.89 9.88
N LEU A 132 17.09 5.78 8.56
CA LEU A 132 15.94 5.38 7.76
C LEU A 132 16.21 3.94 7.31
N PHE A 133 15.25 3.05 7.54
CA PHE A 133 15.31 1.65 7.15
C PHE A 133 14.28 1.36 6.05
#